data_AF-A0A936DFB1-F1
#
_entry.id   AF-A0A936DFB1-F1
#
_cell.length_a   1.000
_cell.length_b   1.000
_cell.length_c   1.000
_cell.angle_alpha   90.00
_cell.angle_beta   90.00
_cell.angle_gamma   90.00
#
_symmetry.space_group_name_H-M   'P 1'
#
loop_
_entity.id
_entity.type
_entity.pdbx_description
1 polymer ?
#
loop_
_entity_poly.entity_id
_entity_poly.type
_entity_poly.pdbx_seq_one_letter_code
_entity_poly.pdbx_strand_id
1 'polypeptide(L)' 'MRQFDQVVGMTPGAFLRTLRLCHAARMLRTSDTPIVDIAVSIGFADHPSFSRAFARAMGLTPSDYRRLGPL' A
#
# COMPACT_ATOMS: atom_id res chain seq x y z
N MET A 1 -4.91 17.23 18.08
CA MET A 1 -5.07 15.92 17.38
C MET A 1 -5.34 14.79 18.38
N ARG A 2 -6.51 14.73 19.01
CA ARG A 2 -6.88 13.64 19.97
C ARG A 2 -8.29 13.06 19.74
N GLN A 3 -9.00 13.49 18.70
CA GLN A 3 -10.39 13.08 18.44
C GLN A 3 -10.55 12.00 17.34
N PHE A 4 -9.46 11.53 16.73
CA PHE A 4 -9.55 10.49 15.68
C PHE A 4 -9.29 9.06 16.19
N ASP A 5 -8.69 8.90 17.38
CA ASP A 5 -8.36 7.57 17.92
C ASP A 5 -9.59 6.77 18.39
N GLN A 6 -10.75 7.43 18.58
CA GLN A 6 -11.91 6.83 19.24
C GLN A 6 -12.87 6.06 18.31
N VAL A 7 -12.66 6.07 16.98
CA VAL A 7 -13.61 5.44 16.04
C VAL A 7 -13.04 4.19 15.36
N VAL A 8 -11.71 4.02 15.27
CA VAL A 8 -11.09 2.94 14.46
C VAL A 8 -9.92 2.23 15.16
N GLY A 9 -9.49 2.67 16.35
CA GLY A 9 -8.36 2.06 17.07
C GLY A 9 -7.01 2.20 16.35
N MET A 10 -6.93 3.11 15.37
CA MET A 10 -5.73 3.40 14.59
C MET A 10 -5.54 4.91 14.47
N THR A 11 -4.28 5.34 14.53
CA THR A 11 -3.94 6.76 14.36
C THR A 11 -4.27 7.23 12.93
N PRO A 12 -4.56 8.51 12.71
CA PRO A 12 -4.83 9.05 11.37
C PRO A 12 -3.76 8.69 10.33
N GLY A 13 -2.49 8.72 10.73
CA GLY A 13 -1.37 8.34 9.86
C GLY A 13 -1.39 6.87 9.47
N ALA A 14 -1.76 5.98 10.39
CA ALA A 14 -1.91 4.55 10.10
C ALA A 14 -3.07 4.30 9.13
N PHE A 15 -4.21 4.99 9.32
CA PHE A 15 -5.36 4.88 8.42
C PHE A 15 -5.03 5.33 6.99
N LEU A 16 -4.41 6.50 6.84
CA LEU A 16 -3.98 7.02 5.53
C LEU A 16 -2.98 6.08 4.85
N ARG A 17 -2.05 5.50 5.62
CA ARG A 17 -1.09 4.52 5.10
C ARG A 17 -1.80 3.27 4.58
N THR A 18 -2.80 2.75 5.30
CA THR A 18 -3.60 1.61 4.85
C THR A 18 -4.33 1.92 3.54
N LEU A 19 -4.99 3.08 3.45
CA LEU A 19 -5.68 3.49 2.21
C LEU A 19 -4.72 3.58 1.01
N ARG A 20 -3.53 4.15 1.21
CA ARG A 20 -2.47 4.21 0.19
C ARG A 20 -2.02 2.82 -0.27
N LEU A 21 -1.85 1.88 0.65
CA LEU A 21 -1.49 0.50 0.32
C LEU A 21 -2.61 -0.24 -0.43
N CYS A 22 -3.88 -0.02 -0.06
CA CYS A 22 -5.02 -0.54 -0.83
C CYS A 22 -5.06 0.02 -2.26
N HIS A 23 -4.76 1.31 -2.43
CA HIS A 23 -4.65 1.92 -3.75
C HIS A 23 -3.55 1.25 -4.59
N ALA A 24 -2.36 1.04 -4.02
CA ALA A 24 -1.28 0.34 -4.69
C ALA A 24 -1.63 -1.11 -5.05
N ALA A 25 -2.34 -1.83 -4.17
CA ALA A 25 -2.79 -3.20 -4.44
C ALA A 25 -3.68 -3.28 -5.69
N ARG A 26 -4.61 -2.33 -5.83
CA ARG A 26 -5.44 -2.22 -7.04
C ARG A 26 -4.58 -1.95 -8.28
N MET A 27 -3.66 -0.98 -8.22
CA MET A 27 -2.78 -0.68 -9.36
C MET A 27 -1.94 -1.89 -9.77
N LEU A 28 -1.40 -2.64 -8.80
CA LEU A 28 -0.59 -3.83 -9.07
C LEU A 28 -1.33 -4.91 -9.87
N ARG A 29 -2.65 -5.03 -9.70
CA ARG A 29 -3.49 -6.05 -10.36
C ARG A 29 -4.19 -5.57 -11.62
N THR A 30 -4.25 -4.25 -11.84
CA THR A 30 -5.03 -3.64 -12.93
C THR A 30 -4.19 -2.86 -13.93
N SER A 31 -2.88 -2.76 -13.71
CA SER A 31 -1.97 -1.99 -14.58
C SER A 31 -0.57 -2.60 -14.63
N ASP A 32 0.12 -2.29 -15.73
CA ASP A 32 1.53 -2.64 -15.94
C ASP A 32 2.51 -1.59 -15.38
N THR A 33 2.01 -0.58 -14.65
CA THR A 33 2.84 0.49 -14.08
C THR A 33 4.00 -0.11 -13.28
N PRO A 34 5.26 0.32 -13.47
CA PRO A 34 6.39 -0.18 -12.71
C PRO A 34 6.16 -0.08 -11.21
N ILE A 35 6.58 -1.10 -10.45
CA ILE A 35 6.33 -1.16 -9.00
C ILE A 35 7.01 0.01 -8.28
N VAL A 36 8.14 0.49 -8.80
CA VAL A 36 8.82 1.69 -8.30
C VAL A 36 7.97 2.95 -8.47
N ASP A 37 7.30 3.12 -9.61
CA ASP A 37 6.43 4.27 -9.87
C ASP A 37 5.18 4.24 -9.00
N ILE A 38 4.63 3.04 -8.77
CA ILE A 38 3.53 2.85 -7.81
C ILE A 38 3.99 3.26 -6.39
N ALA A 39 5.19 2.85 -5.98
CA ALA A 39 5.72 3.21 -4.66
C ALA A 39 5.85 4.73 -4.49
N VAL A 40 6.39 5.41 -5.50
CA VAL A 40 6.56 6.88 -5.50
C VAL A 40 5.20 7.57 -5.48
N SER A 41 4.23 7.11 -6.28
CA SER A 41 2.91 7.75 -6.39
C SER A 41 2.10 7.71 -5.09
N ILE A 42 2.33 6.69 -4.25
CA ILE A 42 1.70 6.58 -2.93
C ILE A 42 2.58 7.11 -1.77
N GLY A 43 3.67 7.80 -2.09
CA GLY A 43 4.48 8.56 -1.14
C GLY A 43 5.58 7.77 -0.42
N PHE A 44 6.06 6.66 -0.98
CA PHE A 44 7.26 5.98 -0.49
C PHE A 44 8.51 6.55 -1.18
N ALA A 45 9.55 6.81 -0.38
CA ALA A 45 10.83 7.32 -0.87
C ALA A 45 11.65 6.28 -1.65
N ASP A 46 11.42 4.99 -1.37
CA ASP A 46 12.19 3.90 -1.97
C ASP A 46 11.36 2.61 -2.10
N HIS A 47 11.73 1.80 -3.09
CA HIS A 47 11.10 0.52 -3.38
C HIS A 47 11.19 -0.52 -2.24
N PRO A 48 12.35 -0.73 -1.58
CA PRO A 48 12.44 -1.63 -0.43
C PRO A 48 11.46 -1.32 0.72
N SER A 49 11.33 -0.04 1.08
CA SER A 49 10.42 0.42 2.14
C SER A 49 8.96 0.17 1.78
N PHE A 50 8.58 0.44 0.53
CA PHE A 50 7.27 0.08 0.00
C PHE A 50 7.04 -1.44 0.05
N SER A 51 7.98 -2.24 -0.45
CA SER A 51 7.82 -3.70 -0.53
C SER A 51 7.61 -4.33 0.85
N ARG A 52 8.40 -3.92 1.86
CA ARG A 52 8.21 -4.36 3.25
C ARG A 52 6.85 -3.93 3.82
N ALA A 53 6.48 -2.67 3.61
CA ALA A 53 5.21 -2.12 4.10
C ALA A 53 4.00 -2.82 3.47
N PHE A 54 4.08 -3.10 2.17
CA PHE A 54 3.05 -3.79 1.40
C PHE A 54 2.92 -5.25 1.82
N ALA A 55 4.03 -5.99 1.90
CA ALA A 55 4.03 -7.38 2.33
C ALA A 55 3.47 -7.55 3.75
N ARG A 56 3.79 -6.64 4.67
CA ARG A 56 3.21 -6.63 6.02
C ARG A 56 1.70 -6.41 6.02
N ALA A 57 1.16 -5.66 5.05
CA ALA A 57 -0.26 -5.35 4.97
C ALA A 57 -1.08 -6.38 4.18
N MET A 58 -0.51 -6.94 3.11
CA MET A 58 -1.21 -7.78 2.13
C MET A 58 -0.79 -9.26 2.17
N GLY A 59 0.26 -9.60 2.94
CA GLY A 59 0.78 -10.97 3.07
C GLY A 59 1.67 -11.43 1.91
N LEU A 60 1.78 -10.67 0.83
CA LEU A 60 2.56 -10.99 -0.37
C LEU A 60 3.43 -9.80 -0.79
N THR A 61 4.55 -10.07 -1.45
CA THR A 61 5.33 -8.99 -2.06
C THR A 61 4.54 -8.32 -3.19
N PRO A 62 4.83 -7.05 -3.54
CA PRO A 62 4.14 -6.38 -4.66
C PRO A 62 4.20 -7.17 -5.97
N SER A 63 5.36 -7.77 -6.26
CA SER A 63 5.59 -8.58 -7.46
C SER A 63 4.75 -9.85 -7.45
N ASP A 64 4.63 -10.53 -6.32
CA ASP A 64 3.80 -11.73 -6.19
C ASP A 64 2.33 -11.38 -6.28
N TYR A 65 1.93 -10.28 -5.66
CA TYR A 65 0.55 -9.78 -5.67
C TYR A 65 0.09 -9.42 -7.09
N ARG A 66 0.97 -8.84 -7.92
CA ARG A 66 0.70 -8.59 -9.35
C ARG A 66 0.41 -9.87 -10.13
N ARG A 67 1.12 -10.97 -9.83
CA ARG A 67 0.94 -12.25 -10.54
C ARG A 67 -0.40 -12.93 -10.27
N LEU A 68 -1.18 -12.44 -9.30
CA LEU A 68 -2.55 -12.92 -9.05
C LEU A 68 -3.55 -12.52 -10.17
N GLY A 69 -3.14 -11.71 -11.15
CA GLY A 69 -4.02 -11.24 -12.23
C GLY A 69 -5.06 -10.22 -11.76
N PRO A 70 -6.02 -9.80 -12.62
CA PRO A 70 -7.08 -8.84 -12.30
C PRO A 70 -8.11 -9.39 -11.30
N LEU A 71 -8.80 -8.51 -10.55
CA LEU A 71 -9.88 -8.89 -9.60
C LEU A 71 -11.03 -9.52 -10.40
#